data_AF-A0AAD7DW08-F1
#
_entry.id   AF-A0AAD7DW08-F1
#
_cell.length_a   1.000
_cell.length_b   1.000
_cell.length_c   1.000
_cell.angle_alpha   90.00
_cell.angle_beta   90.00
_cell.angle_gamma   90.00
#
_symmetry.space_group_name_H-M   'P 1'
#
loop_
_entity.id
_entity.type
_entity.pdbx_description
1 polymer ?
#
loop_
_entity_poly.entity_id
_entity_poly.type
_entity_poly.pdbx_seq_one_letter_code
_entity_poly.pdbx_strand_id
1 'polypeptide(L)'
;LVVRPLSRILVMAQVTFVGGVLATRMRMQFNTLLFAKTLTRKDITSSSSSAGEGESSDATVNYSKADIIALMSNDVDQASTLADALVHIILVGVFFLYRLLRVSCFVGLAVTLVFLPLHQCSGIIVARTQRNQVKARDERVVLTNEILGAIRMLKFMAWEHHLEARVIKIRDRELACQKLNYTVEVSDELCESFSSVNYCIVL
;
A
#
# COMPACT_ATOMS: atom_id res chain seq x y z
N LEU A 1 -1.99 36.99 -31.34
CA LEU A 1 -1.89 35.51 -31.27
C LEU A 1 -1.22 34.97 -29.99
N VAL A 2 -0.35 35.73 -29.32
CA VAL A 2 0.43 35.27 -28.14
C VAL A 2 -0.31 35.41 -26.79
N VAL A 3 -1.27 36.33 -26.67
CA VAL A 3 -1.96 36.62 -25.39
C VAL A 3 -2.84 35.47 -24.90
N ARG A 4 -3.46 34.71 -25.81
CA ARG A 4 -4.33 33.57 -25.48
C ARG A 4 -3.59 32.35 -24.89
N PRO A 5 -2.44 31.91 -25.40
CA PRO A 5 -1.68 30.85 -24.74
C PRO A 5 -1.05 31.31 -23.42
N LEU A 6 -0.60 32.57 -23.32
CA LEU A 6 0.02 33.10 -22.11
C LEU A 6 -0.97 33.15 -20.93
N SER A 7 -2.21 33.61 -21.17
CA SER A 7 -3.25 33.64 -20.15
C SER A 7 -3.68 32.23 -19.69
N ARG A 8 -3.64 31.24 -20.58
CA ARG A 8 -3.92 29.85 -20.23
C ARG A 8 -2.84 29.27 -19.31
N ILE A 9 -1.57 29.50 -19.63
CA ILE A 9 -0.44 29.01 -18.82
C ILE A 9 -0.49 29.65 -17.42
N LEU A 10 -0.78 30.96 -17.34
CA LEU A 10 -0.85 31.67 -16.07
C LEU A 10 -2.01 31.18 -15.21
N VAL A 11 -3.20 30.95 -15.78
CA VAL A 11 -4.34 30.37 -15.05
C VAL A 11 -4.03 28.95 -14.57
N MET A 12 -3.39 28.12 -15.40
CA MET A 12 -3.03 26.75 -14.99
C MET A 12 -2.01 26.75 -13.86
N ALA A 13 -0.99 27.62 -13.93
CA ALA A 13 0.01 27.78 -12.88
C ALA A 13 -0.61 28.24 -11.55
N GLN A 14 -1.60 29.14 -11.61
CA GLN A 14 -2.32 29.58 -10.41
C GLN A 14 -3.17 28.46 -9.81
N VAL A 15 -3.86 27.67 -10.63
CA VAL A 15 -4.68 26.55 -10.16
C VAL A 15 -3.81 25.46 -9.52
N THR A 16 -2.67 25.10 -10.13
CA THR A 16 -1.76 24.09 -9.56
C THR A 16 -1.11 24.58 -8.26
N PHE A 17 -0.74 25.87 -8.21
CA PHE A 17 -0.20 26.48 -7.00
C PHE A 17 -1.22 26.50 -5.86
N VAL A 18 -2.45 26.95 -6.11
CA VAL A 18 -3.52 26.96 -5.10
C VAL A 18 -3.85 25.54 -4.64
N GLY A 19 -3.89 24.57 -5.56
CA GLY A 19 -4.09 23.15 -5.23
C GLY A 19 -3.00 22.62 -4.28
N GLY A 20 -1.73 22.87 -4.58
CA GLY A 20 -0.61 22.46 -3.71
C GLY A 20 -0.60 23.16 -2.35
N VAL A 21 -0.96 24.45 -2.30
CA VAL A 21 -1.09 25.18 -1.02
C VAL A 21 -2.24 24.61 -0.19
N LEU A 22 -3.39 24.29 -0.79
CA LEU A 22 -4.52 23.71 -0.06
C LEU A 22 -4.18 22.34 0.52
N ALA A 23 -3.50 21.50 -0.25
CA ALA A 23 -3.17 20.16 0.19
C ALA A 23 -2.09 20.12 1.28
N THR A 24 -1.06 20.98 1.18
CA THR A 24 -0.07 21.14 2.26
C THR A 24 -0.71 21.63 3.56
N ARG A 25 -1.73 22.49 3.47
CA ARG A 25 -2.52 22.91 4.65
C ARG A 25 -3.33 21.77 5.25
N MET A 26 -3.98 20.94 4.42
CA MET A 26 -4.69 19.74 4.89
C MET A 26 -3.75 18.76 5.59
N ARG A 27 -2.55 18.53 5.03
CA ARG A 27 -1.52 17.68 5.64
C ARG A 27 -1.10 18.16 7.02
N MET A 28 -0.84 19.47 7.17
CA MET A 28 -0.48 20.06 8.47
C MET A 28 -1.58 19.88 9.53
N GLN A 29 -2.85 20.07 9.15
CA GLN A 29 -3.97 19.91 10.07
C GLN A 29 -4.13 18.45 10.52
N PHE A 30 -4.06 17.49 9.58
CA PHE A 30 -4.17 16.08 9.88
C PHE A 30 -3.05 15.60 10.81
N ASN A 31 -1.80 15.96 10.51
CA ASN A 31 -0.64 15.58 11.33
C ASN A 31 -0.73 16.17 12.74
N THR A 32 -1.17 17.43 12.86
CA THR A 32 -1.37 18.10 14.16
C THR A 32 -2.47 17.43 14.99
N LEU A 33 -3.59 17.06 14.37
CA LEU A 33 -4.69 16.36 15.05
C LEU A 33 -4.29 14.97 15.52
N LEU A 34 -3.52 14.25 14.71
CA LEU A 34 -2.99 12.94 15.10
C LEU A 34 -2.01 13.05 16.27
N PHE A 35 -1.09 14.01 16.21
CA PHE A 35 -0.17 14.28 17.31
C PHE A 35 -0.94 14.62 18.61
N ALA A 36 -1.94 15.50 18.54
CA ALA A 36 -2.78 15.83 19.69
C ALA A 36 -3.53 14.61 20.26
N LYS A 37 -4.06 13.73 19.41
CA LYS A 37 -4.70 12.47 19.86
C LYS A 37 -3.72 11.46 20.45
N THR A 38 -2.48 11.40 19.96
CA THR A 38 -1.46 10.54 20.56
C THR A 38 -1.05 11.00 21.95
N LEU A 39 -0.93 12.32 22.16
CA LEU A 39 -0.55 12.89 23.45
C LEU A 39 -1.63 12.72 24.53
N THR A 40 -2.90 12.66 24.12
CA THR A 40 -4.04 12.50 25.05
C THR A 40 -4.39 11.04 25.32
N ARG A 41 -3.77 10.09 24.60
CA ARG A 41 -3.95 8.67 24.88
C ARG A 41 -3.16 8.30 26.13
N LYS A 42 -3.87 7.79 27.14
CA LYS A 42 -3.24 7.27 28.36
C LYS A 42 -2.47 5.98 28.02
N ASP A 43 -1.18 5.91 28.36
CA ASP A 43 -0.38 4.69 28.28
C ASP A 43 -1.06 3.60 29.13
N ILE A 44 -1.82 2.67 28.53
CA ILE A 44 -2.39 1.51 29.24
C ILE A 44 -1.36 0.36 29.31
N THR A 45 -0.08 0.68 29.27
CA THR A 45 1.02 -0.29 29.28
C THR A 45 2.17 0.23 30.13
N SER A 46 1.88 0.41 31.42
CA SER A 46 2.93 0.50 32.45
C SER A 46 2.44 0.15 33.87
N SER A 47 1.29 -0.53 34.04
CA SER A 47 0.88 -1.04 35.36
C SER A 47 -0.14 -2.18 35.30
N SER A 48 0.27 -3.39 34.90
CA SER A 48 -0.45 -4.61 35.25
C SER A 48 0.47 -5.83 35.18
N SER A 49 1.56 -5.81 35.95
CA SER A 49 2.12 -7.03 36.52
C SER A 49 1.46 -7.28 37.88
N SER A 50 0.19 -7.66 37.90
CA SER A 50 -0.46 -8.45 38.96
C SER A 50 -1.96 -8.67 38.68
N ALA A 51 -2.30 -9.95 38.46
CA ALA A 51 -3.52 -10.67 38.84
C ALA A 51 -4.92 -10.05 38.61
N GLY A 52 -5.77 -10.82 37.89
CA GLY A 52 -7.22 -10.77 38.04
C GLY A 52 -7.98 -11.07 36.75
N GLU A 53 -8.50 -12.30 36.65
CA GLU A 53 -9.43 -12.76 35.61
C GLU A 53 -10.74 -11.95 35.59
N GLY A 54 -11.30 -11.74 34.39
CA GLY A 54 -12.63 -11.17 34.19
C GLY A 54 -12.90 -10.87 32.72
N GLU A 55 -13.72 -11.70 32.08
CA GLU A 55 -14.23 -11.50 30.73
C GLU A 55 -14.95 -10.16 30.57
N SER A 56 -14.50 -9.35 29.62
CA SER A 56 -15.40 -8.54 28.79
C SER A 56 -14.75 -8.28 27.43
N SER A 57 -15.54 -8.57 26.41
CA SER A 57 -15.22 -8.40 24.99
C SER A 57 -15.02 -6.93 24.64
N ASP A 58 -13.78 -6.44 24.75
CA ASP A 58 -13.28 -5.40 23.85
C ASP A 58 -11.81 -5.70 23.59
N ALA A 59 -11.47 -6.01 22.33
CA ALA A 59 -10.11 -6.29 21.93
C ALA A 59 -9.30 -4.98 21.95
N THR A 60 -8.93 -4.50 23.13
CA THR A 60 -7.98 -3.40 23.29
C THR A 60 -6.62 -3.90 22.85
N VAL A 61 -6.36 -3.82 21.55
CA VAL A 61 -5.05 -4.09 20.94
C VAL A 61 -4.04 -3.16 21.62
N ASN A 62 -3.11 -3.74 22.37
CA ASN A 62 -2.01 -3.02 22.98
C ASN A 62 -0.99 -2.68 21.88
N TYR A 63 -1.04 -1.44 21.39
CA TYR A 63 -0.06 -0.93 20.43
C TYR A 63 1.22 -0.55 21.19
N SER A 64 2.37 -1.05 20.74
CA SER A 64 3.65 -0.63 21.29
C SER A 64 3.92 0.84 20.96
N LYS A 65 4.71 1.53 21.78
CA LYS A 65 5.18 2.89 21.46
C LYS A 65 5.89 2.93 20.10
N ALA A 66 6.59 1.85 19.75
CA ALA A 66 7.23 1.69 18.45
C ALA A 66 6.21 1.62 17.29
N ASP A 67 5.10 0.89 17.47
CA ASP A 67 4.04 0.77 16.45
C ASP A 67 3.33 2.11 16.25
N ILE A 68 3.13 2.88 17.31
CA ILE A 68 2.54 4.23 17.23
C ILE A 68 3.46 5.17 16.47
N ILE A 69 4.77 5.12 16.71
CA ILE A 69 5.76 5.97 16.00
C ILE A 69 5.85 5.57 14.52
N ALA A 70 5.79 4.27 14.22
CA ALA A 70 5.75 3.79 12.84
C ALA A 70 4.47 4.24 12.13
N LEU A 71 3.32 4.14 12.80
CA LEU A 71 2.03 4.60 12.28
C LEU A 71 2.03 6.13 12.06
N MET A 72 2.61 6.90 12.97
CA MET A 72 2.70 8.36 12.91
C MET A 72 3.62 8.87 11.80
N SER A 73 4.72 8.18 11.52
CA SER A 73 5.70 8.64 10.54
C SER A 73 5.45 8.06 9.15
N ASN A 74 5.27 6.75 9.03
CA ASN A 74 5.09 6.11 7.73
C ASN A 74 3.65 6.25 7.21
N ASP A 75 2.66 5.86 8.01
CA ASP A 75 1.29 5.74 7.51
C ASP A 75 0.61 7.09 7.36
N VAL A 76 0.93 8.07 8.21
CA VAL A 76 0.43 9.46 8.07
C VAL A 76 1.02 10.14 6.85
N ASP A 77 2.31 9.96 6.59
CA ASP A 77 2.94 10.54 5.41
C ASP A 77 2.39 9.88 4.14
N GLN A 78 2.17 8.57 4.14
CA GLN A 78 1.55 7.89 3.01
C GLN A 78 0.07 8.28 2.82
N ALA A 79 -0.71 8.38 3.89
CA ALA A 79 -2.12 8.79 3.81
C ALA A 79 -2.26 10.25 3.36
N SER A 80 -1.41 11.15 3.86
CA SER A 80 -1.45 12.56 3.48
C SER A 80 -0.98 12.81 2.06
N THR A 81 0.01 12.06 1.56
CA THR A 81 0.44 12.11 0.17
C THR A 81 -0.62 11.55 -0.79
N LEU A 82 -1.30 10.46 -0.43
CA LEU A 82 -2.44 9.94 -1.19
C LEU A 82 -3.61 10.94 -1.23
N ALA A 83 -3.94 11.57 -0.09
CA ALA A 83 -4.99 12.58 -0.03
C ALA A 83 -4.67 13.81 -0.89
N ASP A 84 -3.41 14.30 -0.84
CA ASP A 84 -2.93 15.38 -1.71
C ASP A 84 -3.06 15.01 -3.19
N ALA A 85 -2.57 13.82 -3.58
CA ALA A 85 -2.65 13.34 -4.95
C ALA A 85 -4.11 13.28 -5.44
N LEU A 86 -5.03 12.77 -4.63
CA LEU A 86 -6.46 12.70 -4.99
C LEU A 86 -7.09 14.08 -5.15
N VAL A 87 -6.82 15.02 -4.24
CA VAL A 87 -7.33 16.39 -4.33
C VAL A 87 -6.78 17.09 -5.57
N HIS A 88 -5.49 16.90 -5.88
CA HIS A 88 -4.85 17.50 -7.05
C HIS A 88 -5.41 16.92 -8.36
N ILE A 89 -5.58 15.60 -8.45
CA ILE A 89 -6.16 14.91 -9.61
C ILE A 89 -7.60 15.37 -9.85
N ILE A 90 -8.41 15.49 -8.80
CA ILE A 90 -9.81 15.91 -8.94
C ILE A 90 -9.88 17.39 -9.33
N LEU A 91 -9.15 18.28 -8.65
CA LEU A 91 -9.23 19.72 -8.88
C LEU A 91 -8.69 20.11 -10.27
N VAL A 92 -7.51 19.61 -10.63
CA VAL A 92 -6.84 19.96 -11.89
C VAL A 92 -7.36 19.10 -13.04
N GLY A 93 -7.52 17.79 -12.81
CA GLY A 93 -7.96 16.84 -13.83
C GLY A 93 -9.38 17.10 -14.31
N VAL A 94 -10.35 17.28 -13.40
CA VAL A 94 -11.76 17.53 -13.79
C VAL A 94 -11.89 18.89 -14.46
N PHE A 95 -11.19 19.92 -13.96
CA PHE A 95 -11.21 21.25 -14.56
C PHE A 95 -10.59 21.27 -15.97
N PHE A 96 -9.49 20.55 -16.18
CA PHE A 96 -8.83 20.46 -17.47
C PHE A 96 -9.67 19.65 -18.47
N LEU A 97 -10.23 18.52 -18.03
CA LEU A 97 -11.08 17.64 -18.85
C LEU A 97 -12.33 18.40 -19.34
N TYR A 98 -12.96 19.18 -18.45
CA TYR A 98 -14.11 20.00 -18.78
C TYR A 98 -13.80 21.07 -19.84
N ARG A 99 -12.59 21.64 -19.81
CA ARG A 99 -12.15 22.64 -20.80
C ARG A 99 -11.76 22.05 -22.16
N LEU A 100 -11.33 20.79 -22.21
CA LEU A 100 -10.73 20.22 -23.42
C LEU A 100 -11.73 19.48 -24.32
N LEU A 101 -12.62 18.66 -23.76
CA LEU A 101 -13.24 17.56 -24.53
C LEU A 101 -14.73 17.71 -24.89
N ARG A 102 -15.47 18.68 -24.34
CA ARG A 102 -16.94 18.84 -24.57
C ARG A 102 -17.65 17.46 -24.57
N VAL A 103 -18.25 17.02 -25.69
CA VAL A 103 -19.10 15.81 -25.76
C VAL A 103 -18.31 14.49 -25.87
N SER A 104 -17.08 14.50 -26.42
CA SER A 104 -16.24 13.29 -26.56
C SER A 104 -15.79 12.69 -25.23
N CYS A 105 -15.89 13.46 -24.13
CA CYS A 105 -15.58 13.01 -22.78
C CYS A 105 -16.46 11.84 -22.32
N PHE A 106 -17.73 11.78 -22.76
CA PHE A 106 -18.68 10.79 -22.24
C PHE A 106 -18.30 9.35 -22.59
N VAL A 107 -17.71 9.13 -23.76
CA VAL A 107 -17.26 7.80 -24.19
C VAL A 107 -16.01 7.39 -23.42
N GLY A 108 -15.01 8.27 -23.32
CA GLY A 108 -13.80 8.01 -22.53
C GLY A 108 -14.11 7.74 -21.05
N LEU A 109 -14.99 8.55 -20.45
CA LEU A 109 -15.44 8.39 -19.07
C LEU A 109 -16.13 7.03 -18.86
N ALA A 110 -17.03 6.64 -19.77
CA ALA A 110 -17.74 5.36 -19.65
C ALA A 110 -16.79 4.16 -19.71
N VAL A 111 -15.80 4.18 -20.61
CA VAL A 111 -14.80 3.11 -20.71
C VAL A 111 -13.93 3.11 -19.45
N THR A 112 -13.40 4.26 -19.01
CA THR A 112 -12.58 4.33 -17.77
C THR A 112 -13.33 3.85 -16.54
N LEU A 113 -14.63 4.13 -16.42
CA LEU A 113 -15.46 3.70 -15.29
C LEU A 113 -15.64 2.17 -15.26
N VAL A 114 -15.70 1.51 -16.42
CA VAL A 114 -15.76 0.03 -16.53
C VAL A 114 -14.40 -0.62 -16.26
N PHE A 115 -13.28 0.03 -16.62
CA PHE A 115 -11.94 -0.50 -16.37
C PHE A 115 -11.45 -0.30 -14.93
N LEU A 116 -11.95 0.71 -14.21
CA LEU A 116 -11.64 0.94 -12.79
C LEU A 116 -11.88 -0.29 -11.89
N PRO A 117 -13.05 -0.96 -11.93
CA PRO A 117 -13.26 -2.16 -11.12
C PRO A 117 -12.36 -3.33 -11.53
N LEU A 118 -11.99 -3.44 -12.81
CA LEU A 118 -11.07 -4.48 -13.28
C LEU A 118 -9.67 -4.30 -12.67
N HIS A 119 -9.14 -3.07 -12.69
CA HIS A 119 -7.86 -2.76 -12.00
C HIS A 119 -7.91 -3.10 -10.51
N GLN A 120 -9.02 -2.75 -9.84
CA GLN A 120 -9.18 -3.04 -8.42
C GLN A 120 -9.21 -4.54 -8.13
N CYS A 121 -9.88 -5.33 -8.97
CA CYS A 121 -9.91 -6.78 -8.86
C CYS A 121 -8.51 -7.40 -9.02
N SER A 122 -7.75 -6.96 -10.03
CA SER A 122 -6.35 -7.38 -10.22
C SER A 122 -5.50 -7.07 -9.00
N GLY A 123 -5.57 -5.84 -8.47
CA GLY A 123 -4.81 -5.41 -7.30
C GLY A 123 -5.09 -6.27 -6.06
N ILE A 124 -6.32 -6.72 -5.85
CA ILE A 124 -6.67 -7.62 -4.74
C ILE A 124 -6.00 -9.00 -4.91
N ILE A 125 -5.91 -9.52 -6.13
CA ILE A 125 -5.29 -10.81 -6.43
C ILE A 125 -3.77 -10.74 -6.22
N VAL A 126 -3.13 -9.68 -6.72
CA VAL A 126 -1.70 -9.41 -6.50
C VAL A 126 -1.42 -9.30 -5.00
N ALA A 127 -2.19 -8.50 -4.27
CA ALA A 127 -2.02 -8.33 -2.83
C ALA A 127 -2.16 -9.65 -2.03
N ARG A 128 -3.08 -10.53 -2.43
CA ARG A 128 -3.23 -11.86 -1.81
C ARG A 128 -2.00 -12.74 -2.07
N THR A 129 -1.48 -12.71 -3.30
CA THR A 129 -0.32 -13.51 -3.70
C THR A 129 0.95 -13.03 -3.01
N GLN A 130 1.15 -11.72 -2.95
CA GLN A 130 2.22 -11.06 -2.20
C GLN A 130 2.20 -11.44 -0.71
N ARG A 131 1.04 -11.43 -0.06
CA ARG A 131 0.92 -11.89 1.34
C ARG A 131 1.34 -13.35 1.52
N ASN A 132 0.99 -14.22 0.58
CA ASN A 132 1.37 -15.63 0.66
C ASN A 132 2.88 -15.81 0.46
N GLN A 133 3.50 -15.00 -0.41
CA GLN A 133 4.95 -14.99 -0.59
C GLN A 133 5.68 -14.56 0.69
N VAL A 134 5.24 -13.46 1.33
CA VAL A 134 5.83 -12.98 2.59
C VAL A 134 5.73 -14.04 3.68
N LYS A 135 4.57 -14.69 3.83
CA LYS A 135 4.39 -15.78 4.80
C LYS A 135 5.34 -16.95 4.56
N ALA A 136 5.51 -17.39 3.31
CA ALA A 136 6.41 -18.49 2.98
C ALA A 136 7.89 -18.13 3.25
N ARG A 137 8.27 -16.87 3.00
CA ARG A 137 9.60 -16.35 3.34
C ARG A 137 9.84 -16.33 4.85
N ASP A 138 8.86 -15.85 5.62
CA ASP A 138 8.95 -15.77 7.07
C ASP A 138 9.09 -17.16 7.69
N GLU A 139 8.31 -18.14 7.23
CA GLU A 139 8.42 -19.53 7.69
C GLU A 139 9.83 -20.09 7.47
N ARG A 140 10.42 -19.84 6.30
CA ARG A 140 11.80 -20.24 6.00
C ARG A 140 12.81 -19.56 6.93
N VAL A 141 12.65 -18.26 7.16
CA VAL A 141 13.56 -17.48 8.02
C VAL A 141 13.49 -17.96 9.47
N VAL A 142 12.29 -18.14 10.01
CA VAL A 142 12.06 -18.65 11.37
C VAL A 142 12.70 -20.03 11.54
N LEU A 143 12.41 -20.96 10.62
CA LEU A 143 12.97 -22.31 10.69
C LEU A 143 14.50 -22.30 10.61
N THR A 144 15.10 -21.48 9.74
CA THR A 144 16.57 -21.37 9.71
C THR A 144 17.15 -20.81 11.00
N ASN A 145 16.43 -19.89 11.66
CA ASN A 145 16.85 -19.33 12.95
C ASN A 145 16.82 -20.40 14.06
N GLU A 146 15.73 -21.19 14.14
CA GLU A 146 15.63 -22.32 15.06
C GLU A 146 16.78 -23.33 14.89
N ILE A 147 17.11 -23.66 13.63
CA ILE A 147 18.20 -24.59 13.30
C ILE A 147 19.56 -24.05 13.74
N LEU A 148 19.81 -22.76 13.49
CA LEU A 148 21.07 -22.11 13.91
C LEU A 148 21.20 -22.07 15.44
N GLY A 149 20.09 -21.85 16.15
CA GLY A 149 20.05 -21.89 17.62
C GLY A 149 20.35 -23.28 18.21
N ALA A 150 19.92 -24.36 17.53
CA ALA A 150 20.06 -25.74 18.00
C ALA A 150 21.23 -26.53 17.38
N ILE A 151 22.14 -25.87 16.65
CA ILE A 151 23.13 -26.52 15.78
C ILE A 151 24.04 -27.55 16.48
N ARG A 152 24.40 -27.33 17.75
CA ARG A 152 25.29 -28.22 18.52
C ARG A 152 24.62 -29.57 18.83
N MET A 153 23.36 -29.54 19.26
CA MET A 153 22.59 -30.75 19.55
C MET A 153 22.28 -31.53 18.27
N LEU A 154 22.01 -30.80 17.19
CA LEU A 154 21.75 -31.36 15.87
C LEU A 154 22.91 -32.17 15.30
N LYS A 155 24.15 -31.68 15.46
CA LYS A 155 25.35 -32.43 15.10
C LYS A 155 25.56 -33.66 15.97
N PHE A 156 25.28 -33.57 17.27
CA PHE A 156 25.39 -34.72 18.19
C PHE A 156 24.44 -35.86 17.82
N MET A 157 23.25 -35.54 17.29
CA MET A 157 22.24 -36.51 16.86
C MET A 157 22.36 -36.95 15.39
N ALA A 158 23.30 -36.40 14.62
CA ALA A 158 23.45 -36.63 13.17
C ALA A 158 22.15 -36.40 12.37
N TRP A 159 21.32 -35.42 12.78
CA TRP A 159 20.02 -35.09 12.16
C TRP A 159 20.09 -34.07 11.02
N GLU A 160 21.30 -33.72 10.57
CA GLU A 160 21.56 -32.70 9.54
C GLU A 160 20.85 -32.98 8.22
N HIS A 161 20.88 -34.23 7.74
CA HIS A 161 20.22 -34.61 6.50
C HIS A 161 18.69 -34.52 6.58
N HIS A 162 18.12 -34.82 7.75
CA HIS A 162 16.68 -34.72 7.96
C HIS A 162 16.22 -33.25 7.93
N LEU A 163 16.99 -32.35 8.54
CA LEU A 163 16.71 -30.92 8.48
C LEU A 163 16.91 -30.34 7.08
N GLU A 164 17.95 -30.76 6.38
CA GLU A 164 18.20 -30.35 5.01
C GLU A 164 16.99 -30.66 4.12
N ALA A 165 16.48 -31.89 4.19
CA ALA A 165 15.26 -32.29 3.48
C ALA A 165 14.04 -31.43 3.88
N ARG A 166 13.91 -31.07 5.16
CA ARG A 166 12.84 -30.19 5.65
C ARG A 166 12.96 -28.76 5.10
N VAL A 167 14.17 -28.20 5.05
CA VAL A 167 14.45 -26.86 4.50
C VAL A 167 14.17 -26.82 3.00
N ILE A 168 14.59 -27.85 2.26
CA ILE A 168 14.35 -27.96 0.82
C ILE A 168 12.85 -27.99 0.52
N LYS A 169 12.07 -28.78 1.28
CA LYS A 169 10.61 -28.84 1.13
C LYS A 169 9.92 -27.48 1.31
N ILE A 170 10.39 -26.67 2.27
CA ILE A 170 9.87 -25.32 2.49
C ILE A 170 10.31 -24.38 1.36
N ARG A 171 11.56 -24.50 0.91
CA ARG A 171 12.10 -23.73 -0.22
C ARG A 171 11.35 -24.01 -1.52
N ASP A 172 10.98 -25.26 -1.79
CA ASP A 172 10.16 -25.60 -2.96
C ASP A 172 8.79 -24.92 -2.92
N ARG A 173 8.21 -24.82 -1.71
CA ARG A 173 6.95 -24.11 -1.48
C ARG A 173 7.10 -22.60 -1.70
N GLU A 174 8.18 -22.00 -1.21
CA GLU A 174 8.53 -20.59 -1.46
C GLU A 174 8.67 -20.32 -2.97
N LEU A 175 9.42 -21.17 -3.68
CA LEU A 175 9.65 -21.04 -5.12
C LEU A 175 8.35 -21.20 -5.92
N ALA A 176 7.45 -22.09 -5.52
CA ALA A 176 6.13 -22.23 -6.14
C ALA A 176 5.29 -20.96 -5.97
N CYS A 177 5.22 -20.41 -4.75
CA CYS A 177 4.55 -19.14 -4.48
C CYS A 177 5.17 -17.97 -5.27
N GLN A 178 6.50 -17.93 -5.37
CA GLN A 178 7.23 -16.90 -6.11
C GLN A 178 6.94 -16.97 -7.62
N LYS A 179 6.88 -18.17 -8.20
CA LYS A 179 6.50 -18.35 -9.62
C LYS A 179 5.09 -17.85 -9.89
N LEU A 180 4.14 -18.19 -9.02
CA LEU A 180 2.75 -17.72 -9.15
C LEU A 180 2.68 -16.19 -9.09
N ASN A 181 3.39 -15.57 -8.15
CA ASN A 181 3.44 -14.12 -8.05
C ASN A 181 3.96 -13.46 -9.33
N TYR A 182 5.08 -13.96 -9.88
CA TYR A 182 5.64 -13.46 -11.12
C TYR A 182 4.68 -13.60 -12.31
N THR A 183 3.99 -14.75 -12.43
CA THR A 183 3.01 -14.93 -13.51
C THR A 183 1.82 -13.98 -13.41
N VAL A 184 1.37 -13.67 -12.18
CA VAL A 184 0.27 -12.72 -11.96
C VAL A 184 0.72 -11.29 -12.29
N GLU A 185 1.91 -10.89 -11.84
CA GLU A 185 2.48 -9.56 -12.15
C GLU A 185 2.65 -9.34 -13.65
N VAL A 186 3.24 -10.30 -14.37
CA VAL A 186 3.40 -10.21 -15.83
C VAL A 186 2.05 -10.20 -16.55
N SER A 187 1.07 -10.95 -16.06
CA SER A 187 -0.28 -10.96 -16.65
C SER A 187 -0.98 -9.60 -16.46
N ASP A 188 -0.76 -8.95 -15.32
CA ASP A 188 -1.32 -7.64 -15.01
C ASP A 188 -0.69 -6.55 -15.89
N GLU A 189 0.65 -6.53 -16.01
CA GLU A 189 1.38 -5.61 -16.89
C GLU A 189 0.97 -5.76 -18.37
N LEU A 190 0.75 -6.99 -18.82
CA LEU A 190 0.25 -7.26 -20.17
C LEU A 190 -1.17 -6.71 -20.34
N CYS A 191 -2.06 -6.94 -19.37
CA CYS A 191 -3.43 -6.44 -19.42
C CYS A 191 -3.48 -4.90 -19.47
N GLU A 192 -2.68 -4.23 -18.64
CA GLU A 192 -2.55 -2.76 -18.66
C GLU A 192 -2.00 -2.26 -20.00
N SER A 193 -0.99 -2.93 -20.54
CA SER A 193 -0.39 -2.57 -21.83
C SER A 193 -1.41 -2.70 -22.98
N PHE A 194 -2.14 -3.82 -23.05
CA PHE A 194 -3.20 -4.02 -24.05
C PHE A 194 -4.35 -3.02 -23.89
N SER A 195 -4.71 -2.68 -22.66
CA SER A 195 -5.71 -1.65 -22.37
C SER A 195 -5.26 -0.28 -22.88
N SER A 196 -4.03 0.14 -22.55
CA SER A 196 -3.43 1.41 -22.98
C SER A 196 -3.36 1.56 -24.51
N VAL A 197 -2.97 0.49 -25.21
CA VAL A 197 -2.96 0.46 -26.69
C VAL A 197 -4.37 0.64 -27.27
N ASN A 198 -5.38 -0.03 -26.70
CA ASN A 198 -6.78 0.15 -27.13
C ASN A 198 -7.28 1.57 -26.85
N TYR A 199 -6.98 2.15 -25.68
CA TYR A 199 -7.34 3.53 -25.38
C TYR A 199 -6.70 4.52 -26.37
N CYS A 200 -5.43 4.33 -26.74
CA CYS A 200 -4.74 5.18 -27.71
C CYS A 200 -5.30 5.07 -29.13
N ILE A 201 -5.87 3.91 -29.51
CA ILE A 201 -6.53 3.70 -30.81
C ILE A 201 -7.93 4.34 -30.85
N VAL A 202 -8.61 4.42 -29.70
CA VAL A 202 -9.99 4.93 -29.59
C VAL A 202 -10.05 6.45 -29.42
N LEU A 203 -9.00 7.09 -28.88
CA LEU A 203 -8.90 8.55 -28.64
C LEU A 203 -8.30 9.30 -29.83
#